data_AF-A0A5N8URD5-F1
#
_entry.id   AF-A0A5N8URD5-F1
#
_cell.length_a   1.000
_cell.length_b   1.000
_cell.length_c   1.000
_cell.angle_alpha   90.00
_cell.angle_beta   90.00
_cell.angle_gamma   90.00
#
_symmetry.space_group_name_H-M   'P 1'
#
loop_
_entity.id
_entity.type
_entity.pdbx_description
1 polymer ?
#
loop_
_entity_poly.entity_id
_entity_poly.type
_entity_poly.pdbx_seq_one_letter_code
_entity_poly.pdbx_strand_id
1 'polypeptide(L)' 'MSQALAKKMVDAYVVAELDVLDGKTVVVNGKTMGMEDLEQIRKGRMEWERRVSAYSRPNGGFGQAQF' A
#
# COMPACT_ATOMS: atom_id res chain seq x y z
N MET A 1 -1.61 2.80 -13.82
CA MET A 1 -1.15 1.78 -12.83
C MET A 1 -2.10 0.60 -12.89
N SER A 2 -1.60 -0.65 -12.79
CA SER A 2 -2.40 -1.87 -12.78
C SER A 2 -2.58 -2.42 -11.36
N GLN A 3 -3.62 -3.22 -11.13
CA GLN A 3 -3.85 -3.91 -9.85
C GLN A 3 -2.63 -4.75 -9.42
N ALA A 4 -1.99 -5.44 -10.37
CA ALA A 4 -0.79 -6.23 -10.12
C ALA A 4 0.38 -5.37 -9.62
N LEU A 5 0.57 -4.17 -10.19
CA LEU A 5 1.60 -3.24 -9.72
C LEU A 5 1.27 -2.72 -8.31
N ALA A 6 0.01 -2.36 -8.04
CA ALA A 6 -0.41 -1.93 -6.71
C ALA A 6 -0.19 -3.02 -5.65
N LYS A 7 -0.49 -4.29 -5.97
CA LYS A 7 -0.22 -5.43 -5.08
C LYS A 7 1.27 -5.62 -4.82
N LYS A 8 2.12 -5.53 -5.86
CA LYS A 8 3.57 -5.56 -5.70
C LYS A 8 4.08 -4.46 -4.77
N MET A 9 3.50 -3.27 -4.82
CA MET A 9 3.85 -2.19 -3.90
C MET A 9 3.48 -2.57 -2.46
N VAL A 10 2.26 -3.06 -2.21
CA VAL A 10 1.86 -3.54 -0.86
C VAL A 10 2.86 -4.57 -0.32
N ASP A 11 3.20 -5.58 -1.14
CA ASP A 11 4.13 -6.64 -0.72
C ASP A 11 5.52 -6.06 -0.39
N ALA A 12 6.03 -5.08 -1.16
CA ALA A 12 7.28 -4.39 -0.87
C ALA A 12 7.25 -3.61 0.47
N TYR A 13 6.13 -2.94 0.79
CA TYR A 13 5.96 -2.26 2.08
C TYR A 13 5.87 -3.22 3.25
N VAL A 14 5.31 -4.43 3.07
CA VAL A 14 5.27 -5.47 4.11
C VAL A 14 6.67 -6.01 4.40
N VAL A 15 7.46 -6.30 3.36
CA VAL A 15 8.86 -6.73 3.54
C VAL A 15 9.67 -5.65 4.24
N ALA A 16 9.50 -4.39 3.84
CA ALA A 16 10.15 -3.26 4.47
C ALA A 16 9.78 -3.13 5.96
N GLU A 17 8.51 -3.37 6.32
CA GLU A 17 8.08 -3.39 7.72
C GLU A 17 8.74 -4.51 8.53
N LEU A 18 8.85 -5.72 7.97
CA LEU A 18 9.52 -6.83 8.63
C LEU A 18 11.00 -6.55 8.87
N ASP A 19 11.70 -6.03 7.87
CA ASP A 19 13.12 -5.66 8.00
C ASP A 19 13.33 -4.58 9.07
N VAL A 20 12.43 -3.61 9.16
CA VAL A 20 12.47 -2.58 10.21
C VAL A 20 12.21 -3.16 11.60
N LEU A 21 11.27 -4.10 11.72
CA LEU A 21 11.00 -4.80 12.98
C LEU A 21 12.18 -5.69 13.42
N ASP A 22 12.94 -6.22 12.48
CA ASP A 22 14.22 -6.91 12.72
C ASP A 22 15.37 -5.95 13.12
N GLY A 23 15.11 -4.64 13.17
CA GLY A 23 16.08 -3.61 13.53
C GLY A 23 16.94 -3.10 12.37
N LYS A 24 16.60 -3.45 11.13
CA LYS A 24 17.29 -2.95 9.93
C LYS A 24 16.69 -1.61 9.50
N THR A 25 17.40 -0.90 8.64
CA THR A 25 16.88 0.28 7.94
C THR A 25 16.60 -0.07 6.49
N VAL A 26 15.51 0.49 5.96
CA VAL A 26 15.00 0.20 4.61
C VAL A 26 14.89 1.49 3.82
N VAL A 27 15.19 1.45 2.52
CA VAL A 27 15.03 2.62 1.65
C VAL A 27 13.68 2.51 0.94
N VAL A 28 12.73 3.33 1.37
CA VAL A 28 11.39 3.39 0.80
C VAL A 28 11.20 4.76 0.18
N ASN A 29 10.79 4.79 -1.10
CA ASN A 29 10.57 6.02 -1.85
C ASN A 29 11.82 6.95 -1.89
N GLY A 30 13.03 6.38 -1.94
CA GLY A 30 14.28 7.12 -1.93
C GLY A 30 14.68 7.73 -0.58
N LYS A 31 13.92 7.47 0.49
CA LYS A 31 14.24 7.87 1.86
C LYS A 31 14.61 6.65 2.69
N THR A 32 15.68 6.74 3.46
CA THR A 32 16.00 5.74 4.48
C THR A 32 15.00 5.88 5.62
N MET A 33 14.32 4.79 5.95
CA MET A 33 13.32 4.68 7.01
C MET A 33 13.74 3.57 7.97
N GLY A 34 13.54 3.81 9.28
CA GLY A 34 13.84 2.86 10.35
C GLY A 34 12.67 2.64 11.30
N MET A 35 12.97 2.17 12.51
CA MET A 35 11.98 1.96 13.57
C MET A 35 11.20 3.24 13.88
N GLU A 36 11.83 4.41 13.80
CA GLU A 36 11.15 5.70 14.03
C GLU A 36 10.13 6.05 12.94
N ASP A 37 10.30 5.51 11.74
CA ASP A 37 9.41 5.74 10.59
C ASP A 37 8.41 4.58 10.40
N LEU A 38 8.33 3.61 11.32
CA LEU A 38 7.46 2.44 11.21
C LEU A 38 5.99 2.85 10.96
N GLU A 39 5.53 3.92 11.59
CA GLU A 39 4.18 4.44 11.38
C GLU A 39 3.98 5.01 9.95
N GLN A 40 5.01 5.63 9.37
CA GLN A 40 4.97 6.10 7.98
C GLN A 40 4.96 4.93 6.99
N ILE A 41 5.76 3.88 7.23
CA ILE A 41 5.77 2.66 6.41
C ILE A 41 4.38 2.01 6.42
N ARG A 42 3.77 1.88 7.61
CA ARG A 42 2.39 1.38 7.75
C ARG A 42 1.37 2.24 7.01
N LYS A 43 1.48 3.57 7.10
CA LYS A 43 0.62 4.50 6.35
C LYS A 43 0.74 4.31 4.85
N GLY A 44 1.97 4.16 4.34
CA GLY A 44 2.23 3.85 2.93
C GLY A 44 1.58 2.53 2.51
N ARG A 45 1.71 1.46 3.30
CA ARG A 45 1.02 0.19 3.03
C ARG A 45 -0.49 0.37 2.93
N MET A 46 -1.11 1.01 3.92
CA MET A 46 -2.57 1.23 3.93
C MET A 46 -3.05 2.01 2.71
N GLU A 47 -2.27 2.99 2.24
CA GLU A 47 -2.58 3.73 1.02
C GLU A 47 -2.59 2.81 -0.21
N TRP A 48 -1.58 1.94 -0.35
CA TRP A 48 -1.52 0.98 -1.44
C TRP A 48 -2.60 -0.09 -1.34
N GLU A 49 -2.92 -0.58 -0.15
CA GLU A 49 -4.04 -1.51 0.08
C GLU A 49 -5.38 -0.90 -0.33
N ARG A 50 -5.62 0.37 0.03
CA ARG A 50 -6.80 1.12 -0.44
C ARG A 50 -6.84 1.18 -1.97
N ARG A 51 -5.71 1.43 -2.63
CA ARG A 51 -5.63 1.42 -4.11
C ARG A 51 -5.93 0.05 -4.68
N VAL A 52 -5.37 -1.03 -4.13
CA VAL A 52 -5.69 -2.41 -4.54
C VAL A 52 -7.19 -2.70 -4.40
N SER A 53 -7.79 -2.28 -3.29
CA SER A 53 -9.24 -2.43 -3.07
C SER A 53 -10.06 -1.64 -4.08
N ALA A 54 -9.60 -0.46 -4.50
CA ALA A 54 -10.26 0.35 -5.52
C ALA A 54 -10.23 -0.31 -6.91
N TYR A 55 -9.15 -1.03 -7.25
CA TYR A 55 -9.12 -1.86 -8.47
C TYR A 55 -10.03 -3.08 -8.39
N SER A 56 -10.25 -3.62 -7.18
CA SER A 56 -11.12 -4.80 -6.97
C SER A 56 -12.60 -4.43 -6.88
N ARG A 57 -12.94 -3.18 -6.61
CA ARG A 57 -14.32 -2.71 -6.65
C ARG A 57 -14.72 -2.58 -8.11
N PRO A 58 -15.72 -3.36 -8.60
CA PRO A 58 -16.41 -2.98 -9.82
C PRO A 58 -16.94 -1.57 -9.58
N ASN A 59 -16.98 -0.71 -10.61
CA ASN A 59 -17.70 0.56 -10.56
C ASN A 59 -19.22 0.30 -10.36
N GLY A 60 -19.62 -0.20 -9.19
CA GLY A 60 -20.99 -0.45 -8.76
C GLY A 60 -21.56 0.82 -8.17
N GLY A 61 -21.64 1.84 -9.01
CA GLY A 61 -22.15 3.16 -8.67
C GLY A 61 -22.84 3.84 -9.83
N PHE A 62 -23.29 3.07 -10.83
CA PHE A 62 -24.32 3.51 -11.76
C PHE A 62 -25.59 2.77 -11.38
N GLY A 63 -26.21 3.22 -10.28
CA GLY A 63 -27.64 3.05 -10.14
C GLY A 63 -28.27 3.75 -11.33
N GLN A 64 -28.60 2.96 -12.36
CA GLN A 64 -29.63 3.36 -13.31
C GLN A 64 -30.89 3.58 -12.48
N ALA A 65 -31.11 4.81 -12.05
CA ALA A 65 -32.45 5.32 -11.81
C ALA A 65 -33.10 5.42 -13.20
N GLN A 66 -33.55 4.27 -13.70
CA GLN A 66 -34.74 4.24 -14.54
C GLN A 66 -35.93 4.18 -13.58
N PHE A 67 -37.05 4.74 -14.04
CA PHE A 67 -38.35 4.97 -13.39
C PHE A 67 -38.53 6.37 -12.79
#